data_AF-A0A2G6GV33-F1
#
_entry.id   AF-A0A2G6GV33-F1
#
_cell.length_a   1.000
_cell.length_b   1.000
_cell.length_c   1.000
_cell.angle_alpha   90.00
_cell.angle_beta   90.00
_cell.angle_gamma   90.00
#
_symmetry.space_group_name_H-M   'P 1'
#
loop_
_entity.id
_entity.type
_entity.pdbx_description
1 polymer ?
#
loop_
_entity_poly.entity_id
_entity_poly.type
_entity_poly.pdbx_seq_one_letter_code
_entity_poly.pdbx_strand_id
1 'polypeptide(L)'
;MRKRLVLKEDGSGKFWEIELVGTRQTICYGRIGTLGAVKTTNFIDSEYAQKNADRLVRSKLRKGYVEAEAGEEELQQQARAREKRIKDEKIRMVAEGNIELVAKSLMEGAGYEYALERNAKTVLLRVKVREHRFVELSLPHRSFLQRVGEVLPTIERVEQLLEECQLPFLLGNRDGCPPWGEVRRGISYIELLTVKLLKAPGMLRLGMALPAIMKGTGHEYSVDLFTRYSMWLHAYKAESDVYPATLHVAMLHRKVLHLLLDYGHLSDYRKHIVPTIELIAQAMEVASLDFKLLSTRSSEYGTVVWEKG
;
A
#
# COMPACT_ATOMS: atom_id res chain seq x y z
N MET A 1 11.66 -41.23 6.62
CA MET A 1 10.37 -41.44 7.33
C MET A 1 9.58 -40.15 7.30
N ARG A 2 8.27 -40.19 7.04
CA ARG A 2 7.38 -39.02 7.18
C ARG A 2 6.03 -39.46 7.75
N LYS A 3 5.52 -38.77 8.79
CA LYS A 3 4.20 -39.03 9.38
C LYS A 3 3.48 -37.73 9.72
N ARG A 4 2.21 -37.63 9.35
CA ARG A 4 1.30 -36.55 9.75
C ARG A 4 0.24 -37.09 10.68
N LEU A 5 0.09 -36.43 11.82
CA LEU A 5 -0.87 -36.74 12.86
C LEU A 5 -1.80 -35.55 13.10
N VAL A 6 -3.07 -35.80 13.36
CA VAL A 6 -4.09 -34.78 13.64
C VAL A 6 -4.81 -35.08 14.95
N LEU A 7 -5.23 -34.03 15.64
CA LEU A 7 -6.04 -34.08 16.85
C LEU A 7 -7.20 -33.09 16.68
N LYS A 8 -8.45 -33.55 16.81
CA LYS A 8 -9.64 -32.70 16.72
C LYS A 8 -10.28 -32.59 18.11
N GLU A 9 -10.35 -31.38 18.63
CA GLU A 9 -10.92 -31.04 19.95
C GLU A 9 -11.80 -29.80 19.81
N ASP A 10 -13.06 -29.86 20.25
CA ASP A 10 -13.99 -28.73 20.39
C ASP A 10 -14.00 -27.73 19.21
N GLY A 11 -14.23 -28.24 17.99
CA GLY A 11 -14.30 -27.43 16.77
C GLY A 11 -12.96 -26.88 16.28
N SER A 12 -11.85 -27.19 16.95
CA SER A 12 -10.49 -26.83 16.55
C SER A 12 -9.65 -28.06 16.24
N GLY A 13 -8.87 -27.99 15.16
CA GLY A 13 -7.97 -29.07 14.75
C GLY A 13 -6.52 -28.67 14.95
N LYS A 14 -5.71 -29.55 15.53
CA LYS A 14 -4.24 -29.43 15.60
C LYS A 14 -3.62 -30.47 14.68
N PHE A 15 -2.49 -30.13 14.06
CA PHE A 15 -1.65 -31.07 13.33
C PHE A 15 -0.26 -31.13 13.95
N TRP A 16 0.36 -32.28 13.79
CA TRP A 16 1.76 -32.53 14.11
C TRP A 16 2.33 -33.44 13.04
N GLU A 17 3.45 -33.07 12.45
CA GLU A 17 4.09 -33.81 11.39
C GLU A 17 5.58 -33.96 11.72
N ILE A 18 6.14 -35.10 11.38
CA ILE A 18 7.57 -35.38 11.49
C ILE A 18 8.08 -35.91 10.17
N GLU A 19 9.21 -35.37 9.74
CA GLU A 19 9.98 -35.84 8.59
C GLU A 19 11.41 -36.08 9.05
N LEU A 20 11.95 -37.25 8.73
CA LEU A 20 13.34 -37.63 8.97
C LEU A 20 13.98 -38.01 7.65
N VAL A 21 15.02 -37.23 7.28
CA VAL A 21 15.87 -37.44 6.10
C VAL A 21 17.31 -37.58 6.58
N GLY A 22 17.87 -38.79 6.49
CA GLY A 22 19.20 -39.09 7.04
C GLY A 22 19.26 -38.81 8.54
N THR A 23 20.10 -37.87 8.95
CA THR A 23 20.25 -37.43 10.35
C THR A 23 19.47 -36.16 10.69
N ARG A 24 18.72 -35.59 9.74
CA ARG A 24 17.95 -34.35 9.92
C ARG A 24 16.49 -34.67 10.21
N GLN A 25 16.06 -34.36 11.44
CA GLN A 25 14.67 -34.47 11.86
C GLN A 25 13.99 -33.10 11.80
N THR A 26 12.88 -33.00 11.10
CA THR A 26 12.05 -31.79 11.01
C THR A 26 10.67 -32.10 11.59
N ILE A 27 10.27 -31.35 12.61
CA ILE A 27 8.96 -31.45 13.24
C ILE A 27 8.17 -30.19 12.91
N CYS A 28 6.96 -30.37 12.40
CA CYS A 28 6.00 -29.31 12.07
C CYS A 28 4.78 -29.45 12.98
N TYR A 29 4.26 -28.36 13.54
CA TYR A 29 3.05 -28.45 14.35
C TYR A 29 2.27 -27.13 14.35
N GLY A 30 0.95 -27.20 14.49
CA GLY A 30 0.11 -26.01 14.50
C GLY A 30 -1.37 -26.33 14.45
N ARG A 31 -2.17 -25.29 14.20
CA ARG A 31 -3.60 -25.44 13.95
C ARG A 31 -3.82 -25.85 12.49
N ILE A 32 -4.75 -26.76 12.23
CA ILE A 32 -5.14 -27.16 10.87
C ILE A 32 -5.61 -25.92 10.11
N GLY A 33 -5.16 -25.77 8.85
CA GLY A 33 -5.37 -24.57 8.04
C GLY A 33 -4.28 -23.48 8.20
N THR A 34 -3.25 -23.72 9.02
CA THR A 34 -2.08 -22.82 9.15
C THR A 34 -0.79 -23.53 8.70
N LEU A 35 0.26 -22.76 8.41
CA LEU A 35 1.59 -23.31 8.09
C LEU A 35 2.32 -23.91 9.32
N GLY A 36 1.88 -23.60 10.55
CA GLY A 36 2.49 -24.08 11.80
C GLY A 36 3.92 -23.59 12.09
N ALA A 37 4.45 -24.01 13.24
CA ALA A 37 5.83 -23.81 13.68
C ALA A 37 6.73 -25.01 13.31
N VAL A 38 8.03 -24.76 13.11
CA VAL A 38 9.01 -25.82 12.74
C VAL A 38 10.13 -25.88 13.73
N LYS A 39 10.53 -27.11 14.02
CA LYS A 39 11.75 -27.40 14.76
C LYS A 39 12.56 -28.40 13.95
N THR A 40 13.75 -27.98 13.52
CA THR A 40 14.73 -28.88 12.91
C THR A 40 15.80 -29.22 13.94
N THR A 41 16.09 -30.51 14.07
CA THR A 41 17.15 -31.05 14.92
C THR A 41 18.06 -31.91 14.05
N ASN A 42 19.36 -31.64 14.08
CA ASN A 42 20.36 -32.47 13.41
C ASN A 42 20.97 -33.42 14.43
N PHE A 43 21.09 -34.70 14.04
CA PHE A 43 21.75 -35.73 14.82
C PHE A 43 23.08 -36.11 14.17
N ILE A 44 23.96 -36.73 14.94
CA ILE A 44 25.23 -37.26 14.41
C ILE A 44 25.02 -38.67 13.87
N ASP A 45 24.14 -39.45 14.51
CA ASP A 45 23.83 -40.83 14.16
C ASP A 45 22.39 -40.96 13.63
N SER A 46 22.25 -41.63 12.49
CA SER A 46 20.96 -41.90 11.85
C SER A 46 20.10 -42.90 12.63
N GLU A 47 20.70 -43.88 13.30
CA GLU A 47 19.94 -44.88 14.06
C GLU A 47 19.30 -44.22 15.30
N TYR A 48 20.08 -43.40 16.02
CA TYR A 48 19.57 -42.58 17.10
C TYR A 48 18.46 -41.62 16.65
N ALA A 49 18.62 -40.97 15.49
CA ALA A 49 17.61 -40.08 14.93
C ALA A 49 16.27 -40.79 14.66
N GLN A 50 16.33 -42.03 14.13
CA GLN A 50 15.17 -42.88 13.90
C GLN A 50 14.49 -43.28 15.22
N LYS A 51 15.24 -43.78 16.21
CA LYS A 51 14.70 -44.13 17.54
C LYS A 51 14.03 -42.93 18.22
N ASN A 52 14.60 -41.74 18.07
CA ASN A 52 14.03 -40.51 18.60
C ASN A 52 12.70 -40.17 17.90
N ALA A 53 12.66 -40.25 16.56
CA ALA A 53 11.44 -39.99 15.79
C ALA A 53 10.30 -40.94 16.18
N ASP A 54 10.58 -42.24 16.28
CA ASP A 54 9.59 -43.25 16.66
C ASP A 54 9.07 -43.07 18.09
N ARG A 55 9.94 -42.62 19.01
CA ARG A 55 9.53 -42.26 20.37
C ARG A 55 8.56 -41.08 20.37
N LEU A 56 8.82 -40.05 19.55
CA LEU A 56 7.95 -38.87 19.45
C LEU A 56 6.59 -39.22 18.84
N VAL A 57 6.56 -40.05 17.79
CA VAL A 57 5.31 -40.54 17.18
C VAL A 57 4.48 -41.30 18.22
N ARG A 58 5.06 -42.29 18.92
CA ARG A 58 4.35 -43.05 19.96
C ARG A 58 3.81 -42.16 21.08
N SER A 59 4.57 -41.14 21.47
CA SER A 59 4.12 -40.18 22.47
C SER A 59 2.91 -39.36 21.99
N LYS A 60 2.87 -38.96 20.72
CA LYS A 60 1.75 -38.22 20.14
C LYS A 60 0.50 -39.08 19.98
N LEU A 61 0.65 -40.33 19.52
CA LEU A 61 -0.45 -41.30 19.43
C LEU A 61 -1.09 -41.55 20.82
N ARG A 62 -0.28 -41.68 21.87
CA ARG A 62 -0.78 -41.83 23.25
C ARG A 62 -1.58 -40.62 23.74
N LYS A 63 -1.34 -39.43 23.17
CA LYS A 63 -2.05 -38.18 23.47
C LYS A 63 -3.32 -37.99 22.63
N GLY A 64 -3.79 -39.04 21.95
CA GLY A 64 -5.02 -39.02 21.17
C GLY A 64 -4.87 -38.48 19.75
N TYR A 65 -3.65 -38.22 19.27
CA TYR A 65 -3.44 -37.90 17.86
C TYR A 65 -3.66 -39.14 17.00
N VAL A 66 -4.31 -38.96 15.85
CA VAL A 66 -4.55 -40.02 14.85
C VAL A 66 -3.75 -39.74 13.59
N GLU A 67 -3.34 -40.80 12.88
CA GLU A 67 -2.66 -40.66 11.58
C GLU A 67 -3.61 -40.07 10.54
N ALA A 68 -3.10 -39.11 9.77
CA ALA A 68 -3.83 -38.49 8.66
C ALA A 68 -3.12 -38.80 7.34
N GLU A 69 -3.86 -39.37 6.40
CA GLU A 69 -3.43 -39.50 5.01
C GLU A 69 -3.60 -38.15 4.32
N ALA A 70 -2.57 -37.32 4.37
CA ALA A 70 -2.47 -36.17 3.47
C ALA A 70 -1.70 -36.63 2.22
N GLY A 71 -2.19 -36.27 1.03
CA GLY A 71 -1.51 -36.60 -0.22
C GLY A 71 -0.11 -35.99 -0.26
N GLU A 72 0.85 -36.69 -0.85
CA GLU A 72 2.24 -36.22 -0.95
C GLU A 72 2.34 -34.83 -1.59
N GLU A 73 1.49 -34.53 -2.58
CA GLU A 73 1.43 -33.21 -3.22
C GLU A 73 1.00 -32.09 -2.26
N GLU A 74 -0.03 -32.32 -1.44
CA GLU A 74 -0.52 -31.33 -0.48
C GLU A 74 0.55 -31.00 0.58
N LEU A 75 1.22 -32.05 1.05
CA LEU A 75 2.36 -31.97 1.97
C LEU A 75 3.56 -31.23 1.36
N GLN A 76 3.86 -31.45 0.08
CA GLN A 76 4.90 -30.72 -0.64
C GLN A 76 4.52 -29.25 -0.85
N GLN A 77 3.27 -28.95 -1.21
CA GLN A 77 2.79 -27.58 -1.38
C GLN A 77 2.87 -26.79 -0.07
N GLN A 78 2.45 -27.39 1.05
CA GLN A 78 2.56 -26.79 2.38
C GLN A 78 4.03 -26.55 2.77
N ALA A 79 4.93 -27.49 2.48
CA ALA A 79 6.36 -27.31 2.69
C ALA A 79 6.94 -26.15 1.85
N ARG A 80 6.63 -26.09 0.54
CA ARG A 80 7.09 -25.00 -0.35
C ARG A 80 6.56 -23.64 0.07
N ALA A 81 5.26 -23.55 0.40
CA ALA A 81 4.64 -22.31 0.86
C ALA A 81 5.29 -21.79 2.15
N ARG A 82 5.66 -22.71 3.03
CA ARG A 82 6.36 -22.41 4.26
C ARG A 82 7.81 -21.97 4.04
N GLU A 83 8.58 -22.71 3.26
CA GLU A 83 9.96 -22.33 2.93
C GLU A 83 10.01 -20.93 2.33
N LYS A 84 9.07 -20.64 1.43
CA LYS A 84 8.85 -19.30 0.90
C LYS A 84 8.57 -18.29 2.02
N ARG A 85 7.66 -18.56 2.96
CA ARG A 85 7.39 -17.66 4.09
C ARG A 85 8.64 -17.41 4.95
N ILE A 86 9.41 -18.44 5.29
CA ILE A 86 10.63 -18.31 6.10
C ILE A 86 11.67 -17.46 5.34
N LYS A 87 11.83 -17.72 4.04
CA LYS A 87 12.72 -16.92 3.18
C LYS A 87 12.28 -15.46 3.15
N ASP A 88 10.99 -15.20 3.01
CA ASP A 88 10.42 -13.86 2.92
C ASP A 88 10.56 -13.09 4.25
N GLU A 89 10.38 -13.77 5.37
CA GLU A 89 10.58 -13.22 6.71
C GLU A 89 12.04 -12.88 6.99
N LYS A 90 12.98 -13.74 6.58
CA LYS A 90 14.42 -13.43 6.65
C LYS A 90 14.79 -12.23 5.79
N ILE A 91 14.29 -12.18 4.56
CA ILE A 91 14.52 -11.03 3.65
C ILE A 91 13.96 -9.76 4.29
N ARG A 92 12.74 -9.81 4.85
CA ARG A 92 12.14 -8.67 5.55
C ARG A 92 13.03 -8.18 6.68
N MET A 93 13.46 -9.07 7.58
CA MET A 93 14.26 -8.67 8.75
C MET A 93 15.56 -7.97 8.34
N VAL A 94 16.25 -8.49 7.31
CA VAL A 94 17.48 -7.87 6.79
C VAL A 94 17.16 -6.54 6.11
N ALA A 95 16.09 -6.48 5.33
CA ALA A 95 15.70 -5.27 4.61
C ALA A 95 15.26 -4.16 5.56
N GLU A 96 14.41 -4.43 6.55
CA GLU A 96 13.90 -3.42 7.48
C GLU A 96 15.03 -2.68 8.22
N GLY A 97 16.02 -3.41 8.75
CA GLY A 97 17.17 -2.79 9.41
C GLY A 97 18.05 -1.96 8.48
N ASN A 98 18.28 -2.44 7.25
CA ASN A 98 19.07 -1.70 6.26
C ASN A 98 18.31 -0.50 5.69
N ILE A 99 17.00 -0.62 5.45
CA ILE A 99 16.15 0.45 4.92
C ILE A 99 16.14 1.63 5.87
N GLU A 100 15.94 1.37 7.16
CA GLU A 100 15.88 2.42 8.18
C GLU A 100 17.20 3.21 8.25
N LEU A 101 18.34 2.52 8.28
CA LEU A 101 19.67 3.15 8.29
C LEU A 101 19.92 3.99 7.04
N VAL A 102 19.60 3.45 5.86
CA VAL A 102 19.86 4.14 4.60
C VAL A 102 18.88 5.29 4.38
N ALA A 103 17.60 5.11 4.68
CA ALA A 103 16.61 6.17 4.61
C ALA A 103 17.01 7.33 5.52
N LYS A 104 17.39 7.04 6.78
CA LYS A 104 17.91 8.05 7.69
C LYS A 104 19.12 8.78 7.11
N SER A 105 20.14 8.05 6.64
CA SER A 105 21.34 8.66 6.06
C SER A 105 21.04 9.54 4.83
N LEU A 106 20.10 9.13 3.97
CA LEU A 106 19.70 9.90 2.79
C LEU A 106 18.94 11.17 3.17
N MET A 107 18.00 11.06 4.12
CA MET A 107 17.17 12.19 4.54
C MET A 107 18.00 13.21 5.33
N GLU A 108 18.94 12.77 6.17
CA GLU A 108 19.87 13.66 6.88
C GLU A 108 20.78 14.43 5.92
N GLY A 109 21.30 13.76 4.89
CA GLY A 109 22.13 14.42 3.87
C GLY A 109 21.37 15.46 3.04
N ALA A 110 20.05 15.30 2.89
CA ALA A 110 19.20 16.17 2.06
C ALA A 110 18.39 17.20 2.87
N GLY A 111 18.30 17.05 4.20
CA GLY A 111 17.59 17.98 5.09
C GLY A 111 16.06 17.88 5.03
N TYR A 112 15.51 16.75 4.62
CA TYR A 112 14.06 16.55 4.57
C TYR A 112 13.48 16.05 5.91
N GLU A 113 12.28 16.50 6.24
CA GLU A 113 11.45 15.81 7.23
C GLU A 113 10.85 14.54 6.62
N TYR A 114 10.93 13.42 7.32
CA TYR A 114 10.47 12.13 6.80
C TYR A 114 9.77 11.27 7.86
N ALA A 115 9.08 10.23 7.42
CA ALA A 115 8.50 9.21 8.26
C ALA A 115 8.56 7.85 7.58
N LEU A 116 8.70 6.78 8.36
CA LEU A 116 8.70 5.41 7.87
C LEU A 116 7.48 4.65 8.39
N GLU A 117 6.78 3.96 7.51
CA GLU A 117 5.70 3.04 7.89
C GLU A 117 6.03 1.63 7.41
N ARG A 118 6.03 0.67 8.34
CA ARG A 118 6.43 -0.72 8.06
C ARG A 118 5.23 -1.55 7.70
N ASN A 119 5.32 -2.25 6.58
CA ASN A 119 4.34 -3.23 6.14
C ASN A 119 5.00 -4.60 5.94
N ALA A 120 4.20 -5.66 5.82
CA ALA A 120 4.72 -7.03 5.75
C ALA A 120 5.69 -7.30 4.58
N LYS A 121 5.65 -6.48 3.52
CA LYS A 121 6.41 -6.67 2.27
C LYS A 121 7.20 -5.45 1.81
N THR A 122 6.94 -4.29 2.41
CA THR A 122 7.45 -3.00 1.96
C THR A 122 7.57 -2.06 3.14
N VAL A 123 8.51 -1.12 3.07
CA VAL A 123 8.52 0.06 3.93
C VAL A 123 8.01 1.22 3.09
N LEU A 124 7.07 2.00 3.61
CA LEU A 124 6.66 3.25 2.99
C LEU A 124 7.55 4.36 3.55
N LEU A 125 8.29 5.02 2.67
CA LEU A 125 9.04 6.23 3.00
C LEU A 125 8.19 7.43 2.63
N ARG A 126 7.84 8.24 3.63
CA ARG A 126 7.12 9.50 3.46
C ARG A 126 8.10 10.65 3.64
N VAL A 127 8.15 11.56 2.68
CA VAL A 127 9.08 12.70 2.70
C VAL A 127 8.28 13.99 2.51
N LYS A 128 8.32 14.89 3.48
CA LYS A 128 7.70 16.22 3.38
C LYS A 128 8.48 17.07 2.38
N VAL A 129 7.78 17.53 1.35
CA VAL A 129 8.34 18.41 0.30
C VAL A 129 7.80 19.83 0.40
N ARG A 130 6.63 20.03 1.03
CA ARG A 130 6.09 21.35 1.40
C ARG A 130 5.36 21.22 2.74
N GLU A 131 4.98 22.35 3.35
CA GLU A 131 4.26 22.39 4.64
C GLU A 131 3.06 21.43 4.71
N HIS A 132 2.31 21.34 3.61
CA HIS A 132 1.12 20.48 3.49
C HIS A 132 1.23 19.42 2.39
N ARG A 133 2.44 19.07 1.95
CA ARG A 133 2.65 18.05 0.91
C ARG A 133 3.77 17.12 1.29
N PHE A 134 3.53 15.83 1.09
CA PHE A 134 4.55 14.82 1.22
C PHE A 134 4.46 13.79 0.09
N VAL A 135 5.61 13.25 -0.26
CA VAL A 135 5.75 12.14 -1.21
C VAL A 135 5.75 10.84 -0.44
N GLU A 136 4.98 9.85 -0.87
CA GLU A 136 5.04 8.48 -0.34
C GLU A 136 5.66 7.54 -1.38
N LEU A 137 6.80 6.96 -1.04
CA LEU A 137 7.53 6.00 -1.86
C LEU A 137 7.38 4.60 -1.25
N SER A 138 7.08 3.60 -2.10
CA SER A 138 7.07 2.21 -1.68
C SER A 138 8.45 1.59 -1.88
N LEU A 139 9.04 1.05 -0.80
CA LEU A 139 10.35 0.40 -0.77
C LEU A 139 10.20 -1.10 -0.45
N PRO A 140 9.97 -1.96 -1.47
CA PRO A 140 9.77 -3.39 -1.24
C PRO A 140 11.03 -4.05 -0.68
N HIS A 141 10.88 -4.90 0.34
CA HIS A 141 12.02 -5.53 1.03
C HIS A 141 12.95 -6.30 0.10
N ARG A 142 12.40 -6.90 -0.97
CA ARG A 142 13.15 -7.72 -1.91
C ARG A 142 14.02 -6.94 -2.89
N SER A 143 13.63 -5.70 -3.23
CA SER A 143 14.28 -4.91 -4.29
C SER A 143 14.82 -3.58 -3.80
N PHE A 144 14.71 -3.28 -2.51
CA PHE A 144 15.15 -2.02 -1.92
C PHE A 144 16.58 -1.63 -2.32
N LEU A 145 17.58 -2.52 -2.12
CA LEU A 145 18.98 -2.21 -2.41
C LEU A 145 19.23 -1.84 -3.88
N GLN A 146 18.43 -2.37 -4.80
CA GLN A 146 18.55 -2.07 -6.23
C GLN A 146 17.93 -0.73 -6.60
N ARG A 147 17.00 -0.22 -5.77
CA ARG A 147 16.17 0.94 -6.08
C ARG A 147 16.44 2.14 -5.16
N VAL A 148 17.29 1.98 -4.15
CA VAL A 148 17.54 3.01 -3.14
C VAL A 148 18.20 4.27 -3.72
N GLY A 149 19.04 4.12 -4.75
CA GLY A 149 19.65 5.24 -5.46
C GLY A 149 18.63 6.15 -6.17
N GLU A 150 17.42 5.64 -6.43
CA GLU A 150 16.36 6.36 -7.14
C GLU A 150 15.48 7.19 -6.20
N VAL A 151 15.68 7.11 -4.87
CA VAL A 151 14.87 7.83 -3.88
C VAL A 151 14.99 9.34 -4.05
N LEU A 152 16.21 9.89 -4.00
CA LEU A 152 16.43 11.33 -4.12
C LEU A 152 16.07 11.86 -5.53
N PRO A 153 16.47 11.22 -6.64
CA PRO A 153 16.04 11.65 -7.98
C PRO A 153 14.52 11.70 -8.14
N THR A 154 13.80 10.74 -7.55
CA THR A 154 12.33 10.76 -7.58
C THR A 154 11.77 11.94 -6.79
N ILE A 155 12.32 12.24 -5.61
CA ILE A 155 11.87 13.38 -4.78
C ILE A 155 12.13 14.71 -5.51
N GLU A 156 13.33 14.89 -6.07
CA GLU A 156 13.70 16.07 -6.87
C GLU A 156 12.75 16.27 -8.06
N ARG A 157 12.40 15.18 -8.76
CA ARG A 157 11.44 15.27 -9.86
C ARG A 157 10.06 15.70 -9.39
N VAL A 158 9.62 15.26 -8.21
CA VAL A 158 8.34 15.70 -7.63
C VAL A 158 8.40 17.15 -7.19
N GLU A 159 9.52 17.63 -6.67
CA GLU A 159 9.67 19.06 -6.36
C GLU A 159 9.57 19.93 -7.61
N GLN A 160 10.23 19.55 -8.71
CA GLN A 160 10.09 20.23 -10.00
C GLN A 160 8.64 20.23 -10.50
N LEU A 161 7.94 19.11 -10.38
CA LEU A 161 6.51 19.05 -10.71
C LEU A 161 5.69 20.06 -9.90
N LEU A 162 5.98 20.20 -8.60
CA LEU A 162 5.26 21.14 -7.74
C LEU A 162 5.53 22.61 -8.10
N GLU A 163 6.66 22.90 -8.75
CA GLU A 163 7.00 24.23 -9.25
C GLU A 163 6.38 24.52 -10.62
N GLU A 164 6.33 23.51 -11.49
CA GLU A 164 5.81 23.60 -12.86
C GLU A 164 4.26 23.57 -12.91
N CYS A 165 3.63 22.84 -12.00
CA CYS A 165 2.18 22.66 -11.96
C CYS A 165 1.46 23.92 -11.46
N GLN A 166 0.55 24.45 -12.29
CA GLN A 166 -0.27 25.61 -11.95
C GLN A 166 -1.61 25.26 -11.29
N LEU A 167 -1.89 23.97 -11.11
CA LEU A 167 -3.11 23.48 -10.48
C LEU A 167 -2.78 22.70 -9.21
N PRO A 168 -3.52 22.90 -8.11
CA PRO A 168 -3.40 22.04 -6.94
C PRO A 168 -3.82 20.61 -7.30
N PHE A 169 -2.99 19.64 -6.91
CA PHE A 169 -3.26 18.23 -7.20
C PHE A 169 -2.82 17.30 -6.08
N LEU A 170 -3.36 16.07 -6.12
CA LEU A 170 -2.87 14.90 -5.40
C LEU A 170 -2.66 13.76 -6.39
N LEU A 171 -1.69 12.89 -6.11
CA LEU A 171 -1.48 11.66 -6.86
C LEU A 171 -1.55 10.48 -5.91
N GLY A 172 -2.57 9.65 -6.05
CA GLY A 172 -2.90 8.62 -5.06
C GLY A 172 -3.37 7.32 -5.68
N ASN A 173 -3.92 6.44 -4.85
CA ASN A 173 -4.66 5.29 -5.33
C ASN A 173 -6.10 5.70 -5.71
N ARG A 174 -6.88 4.78 -6.27
CA ARG A 174 -8.27 5.01 -6.69
C ARG A 174 -9.28 5.17 -5.54
N ASP A 175 -8.84 5.29 -4.30
CA ASP A 175 -9.71 5.25 -3.11
C ASP A 175 -10.80 6.35 -3.19
N GLY A 176 -12.08 5.96 -3.16
CA GLY A 176 -13.23 6.87 -3.23
C GLY A 176 -13.58 7.45 -4.61
N CYS A 177 -12.73 7.22 -5.63
CA CYS A 177 -12.93 7.71 -7.00
C CYS A 177 -14.20 7.09 -7.65
N PRO A 178 -15.01 7.89 -8.38
CA PRO A 178 -16.14 7.35 -9.13
C PRO A 178 -15.69 6.34 -10.21
N PRO A 179 -16.61 5.50 -10.72
CA PRO A 179 -16.42 4.80 -11.98
C PRO A 179 -16.01 5.76 -13.11
N TRP A 180 -15.19 5.29 -14.04
CA TRP A 180 -14.72 6.12 -15.16
C TRP A 180 -15.89 6.51 -16.07
N GLY A 181 -15.86 7.74 -16.56
CA GLY A 181 -16.93 8.35 -17.35
C GLY A 181 -18.06 8.97 -16.52
N GLU A 182 -18.10 8.77 -15.20
CA GLU A 182 -19.14 9.36 -14.36
C GLU A 182 -18.84 10.81 -13.96
N VAL A 183 -19.90 11.63 -13.94
CA VAL A 183 -19.92 12.97 -13.33
C VAL A 183 -20.90 12.95 -12.17
N ARG A 184 -20.39 12.73 -10.95
CA ARG A 184 -21.21 12.72 -9.74
C ARG A 184 -21.46 14.14 -9.25
N ARG A 185 -22.70 14.39 -8.82
CA ARG A 185 -23.14 15.68 -8.28
C ARG A 185 -23.83 15.46 -6.94
N GLY A 186 -23.43 16.21 -5.92
CA GLY A 186 -24.08 16.15 -4.60
C GLY A 186 -24.40 17.54 -4.05
N ILE A 187 -25.63 17.70 -3.59
CA ILE A 187 -26.14 18.95 -2.98
C ILE A 187 -26.44 18.67 -1.50
N SER A 188 -25.96 19.52 -0.59
CA SER A 188 -26.37 19.46 0.82
C SER A 188 -27.62 20.30 1.07
N TYR A 189 -28.57 19.73 1.82
CA TYR A 189 -29.77 20.44 2.27
C TYR A 189 -29.51 21.43 3.42
N ILE A 190 -28.35 21.34 4.07
CA ILE A 190 -27.97 22.15 5.25
C ILE A 190 -27.29 23.47 4.84
N GLU A 191 -26.88 23.63 3.58
CA GLU A 191 -26.36 24.92 3.11
C GLU A 191 -27.50 25.94 2.99
N LEU A 192 -27.30 27.13 3.56
CA LEU A 192 -28.21 28.27 3.40
C LEU A 192 -28.48 28.49 1.90
N LEU A 193 -29.73 28.80 1.54
CA LEU A 193 -30.17 29.08 0.16
C LEU A 193 -29.20 30.01 -0.61
N THR A 194 -28.60 30.98 0.08
CA THR A 194 -27.60 31.92 -0.45
C THR A 194 -26.33 31.22 -0.97
N VAL A 195 -25.81 30.23 -0.25
CA VAL A 195 -24.61 29.47 -0.65
C VAL A 195 -24.89 28.61 -1.88
N LYS A 196 -26.10 28.03 -1.94
CA LYS A 196 -26.56 27.25 -3.10
C LYS A 196 -26.65 28.11 -4.36
N LEU A 197 -27.21 29.32 -4.26
CA LEU A 197 -27.34 30.26 -5.39
C LEU A 197 -25.98 30.69 -5.96
N LEU A 198 -24.97 30.87 -5.11
CA LEU A 198 -23.62 31.26 -5.54
C LEU A 198 -22.86 30.10 -6.21
N LYS A 199 -22.98 28.87 -5.70
CA LYS A 199 -22.17 27.74 -6.15
C LYS A 199 -22.79 26.95 -7.32
N ALA A 200 -24.12 26.85 -7.40
CA ALA A 200 -24.79 26.02 -8.41
C ALA A 200 -24.45 26.41 -9.87
N PRO A 201 -24.33 27.70 -10.24
CA PRO A 201 -23.91 28.07 -11.59
C PRO A 201 -22.47 27.64 -11.90
N GLY A 202 -21.55 27.76 -10.94
CA GLY A 202 -20.17 27.28 -11.11
C GLY A 202 -20.10 25.77 -11.26
N MET A 203 -20.86 25.03 -10.45
CA MET A 203 -21.00 23.57 -10.54
C MET A 203 -21.51 23.12 -11.91
N LEU A 204 -22.54 23.77 -12.43
CA LEU A 204 -23.08 23.47 -13.76
C LEU A 204 -22.03 23.74 -14.85
N ARG A 205 -21.36 24.89 -14.78
CA ARG A 205 -20.31 25.29 -15.74
C ARG A 205 -19.15 24.29 -15.75
N LEU A 206 -18.62 23.91 -14.60
CA LEU A 206 -17.56 22.90 -14.48
C LEU A 206 -18.03 21.53 -14.99
N GLY A 207 -19.25 21.12 -14.65
CA GLY A 207 -19.82 19.84 -15.09
C GLY A 207 -20.04 19.72 -16.60
N MET A 208 -20.09 20.83 -17.33
CA MET A 208 -20.10 20.85 -18.80
C MET A 208 -18.69 21.02 -19.38
N ALA A 209 -17.87 21.89 -18.76
CA ALA A 209 -16.55 22.22 -19.25
C ALA A 209 -15.55 21.06 -19.11
N LEU A 210 -15.53 20.35 -17.98
CA LEU A 210 -14.55 19.29 -17.74
C LEU A 210 -14.69 18.14 -18.75
N PRO A 211 -15.89 17.60 -19.04
CA PRO A 211 -16.03 16.59 -20.09
C PRO A 211 -15.60 17.08 -21.47
N ALA A 212 -15.88 18.35 -21.79
CA ALA A 212 -15.47 18.95 -23.06
C ALA A 212 -13.95 19.13 -23.17
N ILE A 213 -13.28 19.49 -22.07
CA ILE A 213 -11.81 19.62 -22.01
C ILE A 213 -11.14 18.25 -22.14
N MET A 214 -11.69 17.23 -21.48
CA MET A 214 -11.15 15.86 -21.51
C MET A 214 -11.48 15.11 -22.80
N LYS A 215 -12.41 15.61 -23.61
CA LYS A 215 -12.79 14.96 -24.86
C LYS A 215 -11.60 14.95 -25.83
N GLY A 216 -11.19 13.75 -26.25
CA GLY A 216 -10.12 13.55 -27.23
C GLY A 216 -8.72 13.51 -26.64
N THR A 217 -8.55 13.59 -25.31
CA THR A 217 -7.23 13.44 -24.65
C THR A 217 -6.79 11.98 -24.54
N GLY A 218 -7.73 11.03 -24.65
CA GLY A 218 -7.45 9.59 -24.51
C GLY A 218 -7.39 9.09 -23.05
N HIS A 219 -7.40 10.00 -22.07
CA HIS A 219 -7.38 9.64 -20.65
C HIS A 219 -8.74 9.16 -20.14
N GLU A 220 -8.75 8.09 -19.36
CA GLU A 220 -9.91 7.73 -18.54
C GLU A 220 -10.04 8.72 -17.39
N TYR A 221 -11.24 9.26 -17.17
CA TYR A 221 -11.48 10.26 -16.13
C TYR A 221 -12.86 10.12 -15.50
N SER A 222 -13.03 10.72 -14.33
CA SER A 222 -14.33 10.93 -13.69
C SER A 222 -14.33 12.24 -12.91
N VAL A 223 -15.51 12.75 -12.57
CA VAL A 223 -15.65 14.07 -11.95
C VAL A 223 -16.55 13.98 -10.73
N ASP A 224 -16.10 14.58 -9.64
CA ASP A 224 -16.87 14.79 -8.42
C ASP A 224 -17.15 16.28 -8.24
N LEU A 225 -18.43 16.65 -8.16
CA LEU A 225 -18.89 18.02 -7.97
C LEU A 225 -19.84 18.10 -6.77
N PHE A 226 -19.43 18.83 -5.74
CA PHE A 226 -20.21 18.95 -4.51
C PHE A 226 -20.44 20.42 -4.15
N THR A 227 -21.65 20.72 -3.66
CA THR A 227 -21.88 22.00 -2.95
C THR A 227 -21.41 21.88 -1.50
N ARG A 228 -21.52 20.66 -0.94
CA ARG A 228 -21.01 20.25 0.38
C ARG A 228 -19.49 20.10 0.34
N TYR A 229 -18.75 21.16 0.62
CA TYR A 229 -17.41 21.02 1.19
C TYR A 229 -17.52 21.34 2.69
N SER A 230 -16.86 20.57 3.54
CA SER A 230 -17.04 20.70 4.99
C SER A 230 -16.49 22.04 5.47
N MET A 231 -17.37 22.99 5.83
CA MET A 231 -16.99 24.11 6.71
C MET A 231 -16.75 23.66 8.16
N TRP A 232 -16.94 22.37 8.45
CA TRP A 232 -16.78 21.78 9.78
C TRP A 232 -15.56 20.85 9.78
N LEU A 233 -14.47 21.33 10.40
CA LEU A 233 -13.16 20.66 10.53
C LEU A 233 -13.22 19.22 11.08
N HIS A 234 -14.30 18.81 11.75
CA HIS A 234 -14.39 17.52 12.46
C HIS A 234 -14.83 16.31 11.61
N ALA A 235 -15.28 16.51 10.35
CA ALA A 235 -15.74 15.42 9.47
C ALA A 235 -14.84 15.17 8.25
N TYR A 236 -13.74 15.91 8.16
CA TYR A 236 -12.81 15.90 7.04
C TYR A 236 -11.96 14.62 7.04
N LYS A 237 -11.89 13.91 5.90
CA LYS A 237 -11.13 12.66 5.76
C LYS A 237 -9.92 12.82 4.83
N ALA A 238 -10.04 13.58 3.74
CA ALA A 238 -8.99 13.80 2.75
C ALA A 238 -9.00 15.23 2.17
N GLU A 239 -7.87 15.77 1.69
CA GLU A 239 -7.80 17.15 1.16
C GLU A 239 -8.76 17.47 0.03
N SER A 240 -9.08 16.49 -0.80
CA SER A 240 -10.15 16.63 -1.79
C SER A 240 -11.48 17.08 -1.19
N ASP A 241 -11.77 16.77 0.08
CA ASP A 241 -13.03 17.13 0.76
C ASP A 241 -13.16 18.64 1.03
N VAL A 242 -12.06 19.41 0.94
CA VAL A 242 -12.10 20.88 1.05
C VAL A 242 -12.40 21.54 -0.28
N TYR A 243 -12.21 20.83 -1.40
CA TYR A 243 -12.42 21.38 -2.73
C TYR A 243 -13.81 21.00 -3.23
N PRO A 244 -14.59 21.98 -3.73
CA PRO A 244 -15.95 21.70 -4.16
C PRO A 244 -16.00 20.91 -5.48
N ALA A 245 -14.92 20.86 -6.26
CA ALA A 245 -14.82 20.10 -7.49
C ALA A 245 -13.49 19.35 -7.57
N THR A 246 -13.54 18.09 -8.00
CA THR A 246 -12.35 17.26 -8.25
C THR A 246 -12.48 16.58 -9.62
N LEU A 247 -11.45 16.70 -10.44
CA LEU A 247 -11.28 15.91 -11.67
C LEU A 247 -10.30 14.76 -11.38
N HIS A 248 -10.78 13.53 -11.52
CA HIS A 248 -10.00 12.32 -11.35
C HIS A 248 -9.54 11.82 -12.71
N VAL A 249 -8.26 11.53 -12.86
CA VAL A 249 -7.67 11.04 -14.11
C VAL A 249 -6.86 9.78 -13.83
N ALA A 250 -7.12 8.72 -14.59
CA ALA A 250 -6.36 7.48 -14.49
C ALA A 250 -4.91 7.73 -14.90
N MET A 251 -3.97 7.19 -14.11
CA MET A 251 -2.54 7.33 -14.32
C MET A 251 -1.83 5.97 -14.33
N LEU A 252 -0.55 5.98 -14.71
CA LEU A 252 0.32 4.81 -14.67
C LEU A 252 0.35 4.17 -13.27
N HIS A 253 0.76 2.90 -13.21
CA HIS A 253 0.91 2.17 -11.94
C HIS A 253 -0.37 2.12 -11.07
N ARG A 254 -1.54 2.16 -11.74
CA ARG A 254 -2.88 2.17 -11.11
C ARG A 254 -3.07 3.37 -10.16
N LYS A 255 -2.37 4.47 -10.42
CA LYS A 255 -2.56 5.74 -9.70
C LYS A 255 -3.72 6.52 -10.28
N VAL A 256 -4.19 7.48 -9.50
CA VAL A 256 -5.19 8.46 -9.90
C VAL A 256 -4.65 9.83 -9.57
N LEU A 257 -4.65 10.71 -10.57
CA LEU A 257 -4.44 12.14 -10.39
C LEU A 257 -5.76 12.79 -10.00
N HIS A 258 -5.74 13.53 -8.90
CA HIS A 258 -6.85 14.33 -8.42
C HIS A 258 -6.52 15.80 -8.61
N LEU A 259 -7.08 16.43 -9.65
CA LEU A 259 -7.00 17.89 -9.82
C LEU A 259 -8.07 18.54 -8.96
N LEU A 260 -7.63 19.40 -8.03
CA LEU A 260 -8.47 20.03 -7.02
C LEU A 260 -8.89 21.41 -7.50
N LEU A 261 -10.19 21.62 -7.70
CA LEU A 261 -10.75 22.79 -8.40
C LEU A 261 -11.78 23.50 -7.52
N ASP A 262 -11.95 24.79 -7.76
CA ASP A 262 -13.05 25.58 -7.23
C ASP A 262 -14.04 26.07 -8.31
N TYR A 263 -15.19 26.60 -7.86
CA TYR A 263 -16.25 27.11 -8.75
C TYR A 263 -16.05 28.56 -9.21
N GLY A 264 -15.11 29.29 -8.60
CA GLY A 264 -14.87 30.71 -8.86
C GLY A 264 -13.89 30.96 -10.01
N HIS A 265 -12.94 30.06 -10.21
CA HIS A 265 -11.76 30.28 -11.07
C HIS A 265 -11.68 29.33 -12.27
N LEU A 266 -12.81 28.80 -12.74
CA LEU A 266 -12.86 27.88 -13.90
C LEU A 266 -12.11 28.42 -15.14
N SER A 267 -12.23 29.72 -15.41
CA SER A 267 -11.56 30.39 -16.54
C SER A 267 -10.04 30.27 -16.45
N ASP A 268 -9.50 30.32 -15.23
CA ASP A 268 -8.08 30.27 -14.95
C ASP A 268 -7.57 28.83 -15.13
N TYR A 269 -8.33 27.84 -14.68
CA TYR A 269 -7.92 26.43 -14.75
C TYR A 269 -7.93 25.84 -16.14
N ARG A 270 -8.83 26.30 -17.03
CA ARG A 270 -9.11 25.65 -18.31
C ARG A 270 -7.87 25.36 -19.15
N LYS A 271 -6.95 26.32 -19.24
CA LYS A 271 -5.73 26.23 -20.05
C LYS A 271 -4.63 25.38 -19.40
N HIS A 272 -4.79 25.01 -18.13
CA HIS A 272 -3.78 24.27 -17.36
C HIS A 272 -4.14 22.81 -17.11
N ILE A 273 -5.43 22.42 -17.21
CA ILE A 273 -5.86 21.04 -16.91
C ILE A 273 -5.09 20.00 -17.73
N VAL A 274 -5.13 20.08 -19.06
CA VAL A 274 -4.46 19.10 -19.92
C VAL A 274 -2.93 19.17 -19.77
N PRO A 275 -2.28 20.36 -19.81
CA PRO A 275 -0.84 20.45 -19.58
C PRO A 275 -0.39 19.82 -18.25
N THR A 276 -1.14 20.03 -17.15
CA THR A 276 -0.82 19.42 -15.85
C THR A 276 -0.93 17.90 -15.90
N ILE A 277 -1.95 17.35 -16.57
CA ILE A 277 -2.13 15.90 -16.74
C ILE A 277 -0.93 15.30 -17.47
N GLU A 278 -0.56 15.88 -18.63
CA GLU A 278 0.56 15.39 -19.43
C GLU A 278 1.90 15.50 -18.71
N LEU A 279 2.11 16.62 -17.99
CA LEU A 279 3.33 16.84 -17.24
C LEU A 279 3.52 15.78 -16.14
N ILE A 280 2.45 15.48 -15.40
CA ILE A 280 2.47 14.47 -14.35
C ILE A 280 2.65 13.08 -14.97
N ALA A 281 1.97 12.76 -16.08
CA ALA A 281 2.14 11.51 -16.78
C ALA A 281 3.60 11.29 -17.21
N GLN A 282 4.22 12.30 -17.84
CA GLN A 282 5.62 12.26 -18.25
C GLN A 282 6.56 12.08 -17.05
N ALA A 283 6.32 12.78 -15.95
CA ALA A 283 7.14 12.61 -14.76
C ALA A 283 7.02 11.21 -14.14
N MET A 284 5.84 10.59 -14.21
CA MET A 284 5.64 9.20 -13.78
C MET A 284 6.32 8.19 -14.71
N GLU A 285 6.48 8.49 -16.00
CA GLU A 285 7.23 7.64 -16.95
C GLU A 285 8.74 7.70 -16.69
N VAL A 286 9.25 8.89 -16.33
CA VAL A 286 10.68 9.10 -16.07
C VAL A 286 11.07 8.63 -14.67
N ALA A 287 10.17 8.71 -13.69
CA ALA A 287 10.47 8.29 -12.32
C ALA A 287 10.69 6.77 -12.22
N SER A 288 11.88 6.38 -11.73
CA SER A 288 12.21 4.98 -11.48
C SER A 288 11.46 4.36 -10.29
N LEU A 289 10.93 5.21 -9.40
CA LEU A 289 10.09 4.79 -8.28
C LEU A 289 8.64 5.20 -8.47
N ASP A 290 7.73 4.26 -8.16
CA ASP A 290 6.33 4.61 -7.96
C ASP A 290 6.21 5.50 -6.74
N PHE A 291 5.50 6.60 -6.91
CA PHE A 291 5.25 7.56 -5.84
C PHE A 291 3.77 7.94 -5.74
N LYS A 292 3.40 8.47 -4.59
CA LYS A 292 2.19 9.23 -4.37
C LYS A 292 2.57 10.63 -3.91
N LEU A 293 1.73 11.61 -4.21
CA LEU A 293 1.80 12.95 -3.65
C LEU A 293 0.53 13.20 -2.84
N LEU A 294 0.71 13.29 -1.52
CA LEU A 294 -0.36 13.31 -0.54
C LEU A 294 -0.27 14.55 0.35
N SER A 295 -1.30 14.75 1.16
CA SER A 295 -1.47 15.91 2.01
C SER A 295 -1.36 15.56 3.48
N THR A 296 -0.58 16.35 4.23
CA THR A 296 -0.58 16.23 5.70
C THR A 296 -1.88 16.71 6.33
N ARG A 297 -2.73 17.43 5.58
CA ARG A 297 -4.02 17.88 6.08
C ARG A 297 -4.98 16.70 6.28
N SER A 298 -4.95 15.69 5.41
CA SER A 298 -5.82 14.49 5.47
C SER A 298 -5.78 13.84 6.85
N SER A 299 -6.95 13.52 7.41
CA SER A 299 -7.05 13.01 8.79
C SER A 299 -6.29 11.69 8.99
N GLU A 300 -6.17 10.90 7.93
CA GLU A 300 -5.37 9.66 7.90
C GLU A 300 -3.91 9.88 8.31
N TYR A 301 -3.35 11.05 8.01
CA TYR A 301 -1.93 11.35 8.26
C TYR A 301 -1.71 12.31 9.44
N GLY A 302 -2.78 12.69 10.15
CA GLY A 302 -2.69 13.61 11.29
C GLY A 302 -1.90 13.07 12.48
N THR A 303 -1.71 11.76 12.57
CA THR A 303 -0.96 11.07 13.63
C THR A 303 0.45 10.67 13.23
N VAL A 304 0.87 10.97 12.00
CA VAL A 304 2.22 10.62 11.52
C VAL A 304 3.25 11.44 12.29
N VAL A 305 4.21 10.74 12.89
CA VAL A 305 5.36 11.34 13.55
C VAL A 305 6.45 11.57 12.50
N TRP A 306 6.86 12.83 12.35
CA TRP A 306 7.88 13.24 11.38
C TRP A 306 9.23 13.39 12.09
N GLU A 307 10.24 12.73 11.54
CA GLU A 307 11.63 12.84 11.94
C GLU A 307 12.30 13.94 11.10
N LYS A 308 13.24 14.67 11.71
CA LYS A 308 14.13 15.56 10.97
C LYS A 308 15.32 14.75 10.47
N GLY A 309 15.57 14.79 9.17
CA GLY A 309 16.91 14.61 8.64
C GLY A 309 17.83 15.73 9.12
#